data_AF-U2AQZ0-F1
#
_entry.id   AF-U2AQZ0-F1
#
_cell.length_a   1.000
_cell.length_b   1.000
_cell.length_c   1.000
_cell.angle_alpha   90.00
_cell.angle_beta   90.00
_cell.angle_gamma   90.00
#
_symmetry.space_group_name_H-M   'P 1'
#
loop_
_entity.id
_entity.type
_entity.pdbx_description
1 polymer ?
#
loop_
_entity_poly.entity_id
_entity_poly.type
_entity_poly.pdbx_seq_one_letter_code
_entity_poly.pdbx_strand_id
1 'polypeptide(L)'
;MACNNTPKESAPQKEETNTEANTSTEEGIHYEGVIEKETQELVDTTILLSSNNEYTQTVVFPGHEPVTHKGKFEWNGADKTIALIGEDGKKEYYKVDAQVLIYLADPNKKLSPEEEAKVTLHQK
;
A
#
# COMPACT_ATOMS: atom_id res chain seq x y z
N MET A 1 40.03 -38.50 19.85
CA MET A 1 39.46 -38.96 21.14
C MET A 1 38.98 -37.74 21.91
N ALA A 2 37.73 -37.83 22.38
CA ALA A 2 37.00 -37.03 23.38
C ALA A 2 36.88 -35.50 23.23
N CYS A 3 35.62 -35.08 23.02
CA CYS A 3 35.09 -33.72 23.12
C CYS A 3 35.06 -33.23 24.58
N ASN A 4 35.26 -31.92 24.78
CA ASN A 4 35.21 -31.27 26.10
C ASN A 4 34.26 -30.05 26.07
N ASN A 5 33.39 -30.00 27.09
CA ASN A 5 32.69 -28.85 27.69
C ASN A 5 31.43 -28.24 27.01
N THR A 6 30.27 -28.53 27.60
CA THR A 6 29.10 -27.61 27.78
C THR A 6 29.38 -26.65 28.97
N PRO A 7 28.55 -25.65 29.37
CA PRO A 7 27.35 -25.00 28.78
C PRO A 7 27.31 -23.44 28.93
N LYS A 8 26.27 -22.79 28.37
CA LYS A 8 25.62 -21.47 28.71
C LYS A 8 25.19 -20.74 27.44
N GLU A 9 24.12 -19.97 27.32
CA GLU A 9 22.91 -19.60 28.08
C GLU A 9 22.14 -18.68 27.10
N SER A 10 20.83 -18.47 27.31
CA SER A 10 19.97 -17.43 26.67
C SER A 10 19.22 -17.81 25.39
N ALA A 11 17.91 -18.05 25.57
CA ALA A 11 16.86 -17.70 24.61
C ALA A 11 16.76 -16.15 24.51
N PRO A 12 16.05 -15.50 23.54
CA PRO A 12 14.87 -16.03 22.83
C PRO A 12 14.69 -15.63 21.35
N GLN A 13 13.61 -16.16 20.77
CA GLN A 13 12.76 -15.48 19.77
C GLN A 13 13.23 -15.42 18.31
N LYS A 14 12.60 -16.24 17.47
CA LYS A 14 11.89 -15.71 16.30
C LYS A 14 10.74 -16.67 15.97
N GLU A 15 9.56 -16.33 16.45
CA GLU A 15 8.33 -16.78 15.84
C GLU A 15 8.33 -16.12 14.45
N GLU A 16 8.95 -16.80 13.49
CA GLU A 16 8.73 -16.51 12.08
C GLU A 16 7.33 -17.04 11.77
N THR A 17 6.33 -16.25 12.15
CA THR A 17 5.09 -16.21 11.39
C THR A 17 5.52 -15.83 9.98
N ASN A 18 5.73 -16.87 9.17
CA ASN A 18 5.58 -16.83 7.73
C ASN A 18 4.17 -16.30 7.48
N THR A 19 3.99 -14.98 7.53
CA THR A 19 2.88 -14.36 6.84
C THR A 19 3.22 -14.52 5.37
N GLU A 20 2.62 -15.57 4.82
CA GLU A 20 2.65 -15.95 3.42
C GLU A 20 2.67 -14.71 2.52
N ALA A 21 3.81 -14.49 1.85
CA ALA A 21 3.84 -13.74 0.60
C ALA A 21 3.18 -14.61 -0.50
N ASN A 22 1.88 -14.85 -0.35
CA ASN A 22 0.96 -15.24 -1.41
C ASN A 22 0.32 -13.91 -1.86
N THR A 23 0.50 -13.37 -3.07
CA THR A 23 0.42 -14.01 -4.38
C THR A 23 1.16 -13.17 -5.43
N SER A 24 2.31 -13.64 -5.90
CA SER A 24 2.87 -13.20 -7.19
C SER A 24 2.10 -13.92 -8.31
N THR A 25 0.89 -13.44 -8.64
CA THR A 25 0.13 -13.89 -9.83
C THR A 25 -0.92 -12.90 -10.34
N GLU A 26 -0.97 -11.67 -9.84
CA GLU A 26 -1.83 -10.65 -10.44
C GLU A 26 -1.00 -9.84 -11.43
N GLU A 27 -1.30 -9.97 -12.73
CA GLU A 27 -0.76 -9.14 -13.80
C GLU A 27 -1.24 -7.69 -13.59
N GLY A 28 -0.52 -6.96 -12.74
CA GLY A 28 -0.89 -5.63 -12.30
C GLY A 28 0.28 -4.83 -11.76
N ILE A 29 0.06 -3.52 -11.62
CA ILE A 29 1.05 -2.61 -11.03
C ILE A 29 0.78 -2.52 -9.54
N HIS A 30 1.79 -2.86 -8.75
CA HIS A 30 1.73 -2.84 -7.29
C HIS A 30 2.37 -1.56 -6.76
N TYR A 31 1.64 -0.84 -5.90
CA TYR A 31 2.10 0.33 -5.17
C TYR A 31 1.93 0.11 -3.69
N GLU A 32 2.92 0.47 -2.89
CA GLU A 32 2.84 0.40 -1.43
C GLU A 32 3.48 1.63 -0.77
N GLY A 33 3.07 1.91 0.45
CA GLY A 33 3.67 2.94 1.27
C GLY A 33 2.80 3.32 2.47
N VAL A 34 3.41 4.02 3.42
CA VAL A 34 2.70 4.58 4.56
C VAL A 34 2.34 6.03 4.22
N ILE A 35 1.04 6.33 4.15
CA ILE A 35 0.54 7.65 3.77
C ILE A 35 -0.26 8.30 4.89
N GLU A 36 -0.18 9.62 5.00
CA GLU A 36 -0.98 10.43 5.91
C GLU A 36 -2.33 10.77 5.24
N LYS A 37 -3.42 10.11 5.67
CA LYS A 37 -4.79 10.46 5.19
C LYS A 37 -5.36 11.64 5.99
N GLU A 38 -6.52 12.15 5.59
CA GLU A 38 -7.11 13.43 6.07
C GLU A 38 -7.17 13.62 7.60
N THR A 39 -7.19 12.53 8.37
CA THR A 39 -7.18 12.54 9.86
C THR A 39 -5.78 12.69 10.47
N GLN A 40 -4.73 12.91 9.66
CA GLN A 40 -3.31 12.88 10.04
C GLN A 40 -2.83 11.51 10.55
N GLU A 41 -3.62 10.46 10.30
CA GLU A 41 -3.25 9.10 10.62
C GLU A 41 -2.35 8.53 9.53
N LEU A 42 -1.25 7.92 9.95
CA LEU A 42 -0.37 7.16 9.07
C LEU A 42 -1.01 5.80 8.81
N VAL A 43 -1.33 5.55 7.55
CA VAL A 43 -2.00 4.32 7.11
C VAL A 43 -1.06 3.59 6.16
N ASP A 44 -0.69 2.36 6.51
CA ASP A 44 0.00 1.48 5.56
C ASP A 44 -0.98 1.09 4.47
N THR A 45 -0.66 1.46 3.24
CA THR A 45 -1.54 1.33 2.10
C THR A 45 -0.84 0.56 1.00
N THR A 46 -1.49 -0.48 0.54
CA THR A 46 -1.09 -1.31 -0.60
C THR A 46 -2.17 -1.21 -1.65
N ILE A 47 -1.82 -0.87 -2.89
CA ILE A 47 -2.75 -0.80 -4.03
C ILE A 47 -2.19 -1.63 -5.16
N LEU A 48 -3.01 -2.53 -5.66
CA LEU A 48 -2.74 -3.32 -6.83
C LEU A 48 -3.72 -2.91 -7.94
N LEU A 49 -3.18 -2.46 -9.06
CA LEU A 49 -3.95 -2.11 -10.27
C LEU A 49 -3.79 -3.22 -11.30
N SER A 50 -4.85 -3.99 -11.51
CA SER A 50 -4.85 -5.12 -12.44
C SER A 50 -5.09 -4.68 -13.88
N SER A 51 -4.56 -5.44 -14.84
CA SER A 51 -4.69 -5.16 -16.28
C SER A 51 -6.12 -5.13 -16.82
N ASN A 52 -7.08 -5.65 -16.05
CA ASN A 52 -8.51 -5.70 -16.38
C ASN A 52 -9.32 -4.51 -15.82
N ASN A 53 -8.64 -3.40 -15.46
CA ASN A 53 -9.24 -2.20 -14.86
C ASN A 53 -9.86 -2.43 -13.47
N GLU A 54 -9.48 -3.49 -12.78
CA GLU A 54 -9.85 -3.74 -11.39
C GLU A 54 -8.71 -3.33 -10.45
N TYR A 55 -9.06 -2.98 -9.21
CA TYR A 55 -8.06 -2.74 -8.18
C TYR A 55 -8.38 -3.51 -6.90
N THR A 56 -7.32 -3.83 -6.18
CA THR A 56 -7.38 -4.25 -4.77
C THR A 56 -6.56 -3.26 -3.96
N GLN A 57 -7.16 -2.67 -2.93
CA GLN A 57 -6.49 -1.79 -1.98
C GLN A 57 -6.57 -2.41 -0.60
N THR A 58 -5.44 -2.62 0.05
CA THR A 58 -5.37 -3.02 1.45
C THR A 58 -4.84 -1.86 2.28
N VAL A 59 -5.54 -1.52 3.35
CA VAL A 59 -5.18 -0.46 4.29
C VAL A 59 -5.06 -1.03 5.68
N VAL A 60 -3.96 -0.72 6.36
CA VAL A 60 -3.69 -1.15 7.73
C VAL A 60 -3.50 0.07 8.61
N PHE A 61 -4.45 0.27 9.53
CA PHE A 61 -4.35 1.30 10.56
C PHE A 61 -3.53 0.76 11.74
N PRO A 62 -2.75 1.61 12.43
CA PRO A 62 -1.95 1.18 13.58
C PRO A 62 -2.81 0.53 14.66
N GLY A 63 -2.56 -0.75 14.96
CA GLY A 63 -3.30 -1.51 15.99
C GLY A 63 -4.65 -2.06 15.54
N HIS A 64 -4.98 -1.99 14.25
CA HIS A 64 -6.20 -2.56 13.67
C HIS A 64 -5.87 -3.70 12.69
N GLU A 65 -6.87 -4.54 12.45
CA GLU A 65 -6.80 -5.56 11.39
C GLU A 65 -6.79 -4.89 10.00
N PRO A 66 -6.11 -5.51 9.02
CA PRO A 66 -6.09 -5.00 7.64
C PRO A 66 -7.49 -4.99 7.04
N VAL A 67 -7.82 -3.90 6.35
CA VAL A 67 -9.08 -3.73 5.63
C VAL A 67 -8.78 -3.74 4.13
N THR A 68 -9.48 -4.58 3.38
CA THR A 68 -9.33 -4.69 1.93
C THR A 68 -10.56 -4.14 1.22
N HIS A 69 -10.32 -3.25 0.27
CA HIS A 69 -11.28 -2.69 -0.66
C HIS A 69 -10.99 -3.20 -2.07
N LYS A 70 -12.06 -3.44 -2.84
CA LYS A 70 -11.98 -3.84 -4.23
C LYS A 70 -12.90 -2.98 -5.07
N GLY A 71 -12.60 -2.91 -6.36
CA GLY A 71 -13.44 -2.17 -7.28
C GLY A 71 -12.79 -2.01 -8.64
N LYS A 72 -13.23 -0.99 -9.36
CA LYS A 72 -12.70 -0.64 -10.68
C LYS A 72 -11.91 0.64 -10.61
N PHE A 73 -10.94 0.82 -11.49
CA PHE A 73 -10.26 2.10 -11.65
C PHE A 73 -10.43 2.66 -13.06
N GLU A 74 -10.58 3.98 -13.12
CA GLU A 74 -10.63 4.73 -14.37
C GLU A 74 -9.37 5.59 -14.50
N TRP A 75 -8.70 5.51 -15.65
CA TRP A 75 -7.55 6.34 -15.97
C TRP A 75 -7.99 7.59 -16.73
N ASN A 76 -7.62 8.76 -16.21
CA ASN A 76 -7.73 10.04 -16.89
C ASN A 76 -6.34 10.46 -17.40
N GLY A 77 -6.11 10.20 -18.69
CA GLY A 77 -4.85 10.52 -19.35
C GLY A 77 -4.56 12.01 -19.53
N ALA A 78 -5.57 12.88 -19.47
CA ALA A 78 -5.36 14.33 -19.60
C ALA A 78 -4.69 14.91 -18.35
N ASP A 79 -5.14 14.46 -17.18
CA ASP A 79 -4.67 14.94 -15.87
C ASP A 79 -3.63 14.02 -15.23
N LYS A 80 -3.33 12.87 -15.87
CA LYS A 80 -2.49 11.78 -15.32
C LYS A 80 -2.99 11.31 -13.95
N THR A 81 -4.30 11.13 -13.82
CA THR A 81 -4.95 10.69 -12.58
C THR A 81 -5.69 9.38 -12.78
N ILE A 82 -5.74 8.56 -11.74
CA ILE A 82 -6.69 7.45 -11.62
C ILE A 82 -7.78 7.80 -10.61
N ALA A 83 -8.99 7.31 -10.86
CA ALA A 83 -10.05 7.25 -9.88
C ALA A 83 -10.30 5.79 -9.50
N LEU A 84 -10.06 5.42 -8.24
CA LEU A 84 -10.46 4.13 -7.69
C LEU A 84 -11.93 4.23 -7.27
N ILE A 85 -12.76 3.36 -7.84
CA ILE A 85 -14.21 3.35 -7.65
C ILE A 85 -14.55 2.07 -6.88
N GLY A 86 -14.83 2.25 -5.58
CA GLY A 86 -15.23 1.15 -4.70
C GLY A 86 -16.62 0.61 -5.03
N GLU A 87 -16.95 -0.56 -4.45
CA GLU A 87 -18.26 -1.20 -4.61
C GLU A 87 -19.44 -0.32 -4.14
N ASP A 88 -19.19 0.58 -3.18
CA ASP A 88 -20.17 1.55 -2.70
C ASP A 88 -20.29 2.82 -3.58
N GLY A 89 -19.54 2.87 -4.67
CA GLY A 89 -19.49 3.99 -5.59
C GLY A 89 -18.65 5.18 -5.10
N LYS A 90 -18.00 5.07 -3.92
CA LYS A 90 -17.05 6.09 -3.49
C LYS A 90 -15.83 6.10 -4.40
N LYS A 91 -15.31 7.31 -4.62
CA LYS A 91 -14.15 7.55 -5.47
C LYS A 91 -12.99 8.06 -4.65
N GLU A 92 -11.84 7.42 -4.77
CA GLU A 92 -10.55 7.96 -4.33
C GLU A 92 -9.72 8.34 -5.55
N TYR A 93 -9.08 9.50 -5.51
CA TYR A 93 -8.28 10.01 -6.62
C TYR A 93 -6.80 9.89 -6.30
N TYR A 94 -6.03 9.48 -7.30
CA TYR A 94 -4.58 9.44 -7.21
C TYR A 94 -3.98 10.04 -8.47
N LYS A 95 -2.90 10.80 -8.33
CA LYS A 95 -2.05 11.20 -9.44
C LYS A 95 -1.01 10.13 -9.68
N VAL A 96 -0.83 9.74 -10.94
CA VAL A 96 0.25 8.84 -11.36
C VAL A 96 1.41 9.70 -11.84
N ASP A 97 2.56 9.54 -11.18
CA ASP A 97 3.81 10.16 -11.61
C ASP A 97 4.91 9.11 -11.65
N ALA A 98 5.46 8.84 -12.83
CA ALA A 98 6.48 7.81 -13.04
C ALA A 98 6.15 6.46 -12.35
N GLN A 99 6.90 6.13 -11.29
CA GLN A 99 6.75 4.90 -10.50
C GLN A 99 6.06 5.14 -9.15
N VAL A 100 5.28 6.22 -9.02
CA VAL A 100 4.58 6.56 -7.79
C VAL A 100 3.10 6.88 -8.02
N LEU A 101 2.30 6.63 -6.99
CA LEU A 101 0.91 7.07 -6.85
C LEU A 101 0.81 8.08 -5.72
N ILE A 102 0.27 9.26 -5.99
CA ILE A 102 0.12 10.33 -5.01
C ILE A 102 -1.37 10.48 -4.71
N TYR A 103 -1.78 10.19 -3.47
CA TYR A 103 -3.17 10.32 -3.05
C TYR A 103 -3.64 11.79 -3.08
N LEU A 104 -4.82 12.02 -3.64
CA LEU A 104 -5.44 13.34 -3.77
C LEU A 104 -6.75 13.35 -2.98
N ALA A 105 -6.73 13.96 -1.79
CA ALA A 105 -7.95 14.20 -1.01
C ALA A 105 -8.95 15.11 -1.77
N ASP A 106 -8.43 16.07 -2.54
CA ASP A 106 -9.20 16.88 -3.48
C ASP A 106 -8.50 16.84 -4.85
N PRO A 107 -9.17 16.35 -5.92
CA PRO A 107 -8.56 16.22 -7.24
C PRO A 107 -8.17 17.57 -7.88
N ASN A 108 -8.73 18.69 -7.41
CA ASN A 108 -8.41 20.04 -7.89
C ASN A 108 -7.36 20.74 -7.01
N LYS A 109 -7.03 20.17 -5.85
CA LYS A 109 -6.02 20.75 -4.97
C LYS A 109 -4.63 20.41 -5.51
N LYS A 110 -3.81 21.46 -5.69
CA LYS A 110 -2.39 21.31 -5.94
C LYS A 110 -1.67 21.11 -4.61
N LEU A 111 -1.09 19.93 -4.42
CA LEU A 111 -0.25 19.63 -3.27
C LEU A 111 1.13 20.29 -3.40
N SER A 112 1.70 20.71 -2.28
CA SER A 112 3.10 21.11 -2.19
C SER A 112 4.00 19.86 -2.17
N PRO A 113 5.30 19.97 -2.50
CA PRO A 113 6.20 18.80 -2.49
C PRO A 113 6.26 18.07 -1.14
N GLU A 114 6.17 18.81 -0.03
CA GLU A 114 6.12 18.25 1.33
C GLU A 114 4.82 17.49 1.61
N GLU A 115 3.70 17.96 1.05
CA GLU A 115 2.40 17.27 1.16
C GLU A 115 2.39 16.03 0.26
N GLU A 116 2.88 16.12 -0.98
CA GLU A 116 2.99 15.00 -1.91
C GLU A 116 3.81 13.86 -1.26
N ALA A 117 4.97 14.16 -0.68
CA ALA A 117 5.83 13.16 -0.04
C ALA A 117 5.13 12.35 1.08
N LYS A 118 4.17 12.96 1.79
CA LYS A 118 3.39 12.31 2.85
C LYS A 118 2.28 11.40 2.34
N VAL A 119 1.88 11.57 1.08
CA VAL A 119 0.74 10.87 0.48
C VAL A 119 1.14 10.07 -0.75
N THR A 120 2.44 9.78 -0.88
CA THR A 120 3.02 9.04 -2.00
C THR A 120 3.21 7.56 -1.68
N LEU A 121 2.69 6.71 -2.57
CA LEU A 121 2.93 5.27 -2.64
C LEU A 121 3.93 4.99 -3.75
N HIS A 122 4.82 4.04 -3.52
CA HIS A 122 5.89 3.69 -4.45
C HIS A 122 5.59 2.35 -5.11
N GLN A 123 5.84 2.28 -6.41
CA GLN A 123 5.75 1.04 -7.16
C GLN A 123 6.81 0.04 -6.67
N LYS A 124 6.46 -1.25 -6.63
CA LYS A 124 7.36 -2.36 -6.33
C LYS A 124 7.63 -3.26 -7.52
#